data_AF-A0A151HBN8-F1
#
_entry.id   AF-A0A151HBN8-F1
#
_cell.length_a   1.000
_cell.length_b   1.000
_cell.length_c   1.000
_cell.angle_alpha   90.00
_cell.angle_beta   90.00
_cell.angle_gamma   90.00
#
_symmetry.space_group_name_H-M   'P 1'
#
loop_
_entity.id
_entity.type
_entity.pdbx_description
1 polymer ?
#
loop_
_entity_poly.entity_id
_entity_poly.type
_entity_poly.pdbx_seq_one_letter_code
_entity_poly.pdbx_strand_id
1 'polypeptide(L)'
;MSGLDAVFKSFTHDAPAMDGRTFVKLCKDCKAFDKNYTTTDADLIFTKVKAKGAKTITFAEFEAAIDLIAEKKKVSAQELAAQISSASGPVYSGTKALPNKFHDDKSLYTGVHANGGPSTVDGNVNDISQILDRSAATVRGTKM
;
A
#
# COMPACT_ATOMS: atom_id res chain seq x y z
N MET A 1 -9.79 -23.11 16.36
CA MET A 1 -9.09 -21.93 15.84
C MET A 1 -9.65 -20.74 16.60
N SER A 2 -8.87 -20.19 17.53
CA SER A 2 -9.21 -19.04 18.36
C SER A 2 -9.49 -17.83 17.45
N GLY A 3 -10.47 -16.98 17.79
CA GLY A 3 -10.76 -15.76 17.00
C GLY A 3 -9.54 -14.85 16.81
N LEU A 4 -8.61 -14.86 17.78
CA LEU A 4 -7.34 -14.13 17.73
C LEU A 4 -6.41 -14.58 16.60
N ASP A 5 -6.36 -15.87 16.25
CA ASP A 5 -5.51 -16.37 15.15
C ASP A 5 -6.01 -15.85 13.79
N ALA A 6 -7.34 -15.80 13.61
CA ALA A 6 -7.95 -15.25 12.40
C ALA A 6 -7.63 -13.76 12.26
N VAL A 7 -7.72 -12.99 13.36
CA VAL A 7 -7.37 -11.57 13.34
C VAL A 7 -5.89 -11.37 13.07
N PHE A 8 -5.01 -12.13 13.73
CA PHE A 8 -3.57 -12.07 13.48
C PHE A 8 -3.27 -12.24 11.99
N LYS A 9 -3.79 -13.31 11.36
CA LYS A 9 -3.62 -13.58 9.92
C LYS A 9 -4.19 -12.49 9.02
N SER A 10 -5.33 -11.92 9.38
CA SER A 10 -5.94 -10.82 8.61
C SER A 10 -5.06 -9.57 8.57
N PHE A 11 -4.34 -9.27 9.66
CA PHE A 11 -3.43 -8.12 9.75
C PHE A 11 -2.04 -8.41 9.16
N THR A 12 -1.59 -9.67 9.18
CA THR A 12 -0.29 -10.06 8.63
C THR A 12 -0.34 -10.54 7.17
N HIS A 13 -1.52 -10.58 6.54
CA HIS A 13 -1.72 -11.17 5.22
C HIS A 13 -1.24 -12.63 5.17
N ASP A 14 -1.67 -13.43 6.15
CA ASP A 14 -1.29 -14.83 6.35
C ASP A 14 0.22 -15.07 6.63
N ALA A 15 0.99 -14.01 6.88
CA ALA A 15 2.38 -14.14 7.27
C ALA A 15 2.51 -14.69 8.71
N PRO A 16 3.57 -15.45 9.01
CA PRO A 16 3.75 -16.10 10.31
C PRO A 16 4.17 -15.14 11.43
N ALA A 17 4.47 -13.88 11.11
CA ALA A 17 4.95 -12.88 12.05
C ALA A 17 4.35 -11.50 11.76
N MET A 18 4.21 -10.70 12.82
CA MET A 18 3.65 -9.35 12.79
C MET A 18 4.71 -8.31 13.15
N ASP A 19 4.85 -7.24 12.36
CA ASP A 19 5.75 -6.13 12.68
C ASP A 19 5.10 -5.09 13.60
N GLY A 20 5.93 -4.26 14.25
CA GLY A 20 5.45 -3.30 15.25
C GLY A 20 4.45 -2.28 14.71
N ARG A 21 4.61 -1.83 13.46
CA ARG A 21 3.66 -0.89 12.84
C ARG A 21 2.30 -1.55 12.65
N THR A 22 2.28 -2.81 12.21
CA THR A 22 1.05 -3.59 12.05
C THR A 22 0.39 -3.88 13.39
N PHE A 23 1.16 -4.18 14.44
CA PHE A 23 0.65 -4.35 15.80
C PHE A 23 -0.03 -3.08 16.33
N VAL A 24 0.62 -1.92 16.20
CA VAL A 24 0.03 -0.63 16.58
C VAL A 24 -1.24 -0.33 15.76
N LYS A 25 -1.24 -0.67 14.47
CA LYS A 25 -2.44 -0.54 13.61
C LYS A 25 -3.57 -1.45 14.11
N LEU A 26 -3.29 -2.69 14.47
CA LEU A 26 -4.27 -3.61 15.04
C LEU A 26 -4.90 -3.04 16.31
N CYS A 27 -4.08 -2.53 17.24
CA CYS A 27 -4.57 -1.88 18.45
C CYS A 27 -5.45 -0.66 18.13
N LYS A 28 -5.13 0.09 17.08
CA LYS A 28 -5.93 1.24 16.63
C LYS A 28 -7.27 0.82 16.03
N ASP A 29 -7.24 -0.09 15.06
CA ASP A 29 -8.42 -0.52 14.29
C ASP A 29 -9.40 -1.30 15.18
N CYS A 30 -8.88 -2.07 16.15
CA CYS A 30 -9.68 -2.76 17.17
C CYS A 30 -10.15 -1.86 18.31
N LYS A 31 -9.82 -0.55 18.29
CA LYS A 31 -10.12 0.42 19.36
C LYS A 31 -9.60 -0.02 20.73
N ALA A 32 -8.43 -0.65 20.77
CA ALA A 32 -7.79 -1.09 22.00
C ALA A 32 -7.20 0.10 22.79
N PHE A 33 -6.87 1.21 22.14
CA PHE A 33 -6.32 2.40 22.82
C PHE A 33 -7.34 3.16 23.66
N ASP A 34 -6.90 3.64 24.81
CA ASP A 34 -7.66 4.49 25.71
C ASP A 34 -6.71 5.46 26.47
N LYS A 35 -7.18 6.06 27.57
CA LYS A 35 -6.36 6.98 28.39
C LYS A 35 -5.25 6.27 29.18
N ASN A 36 -5.40 4.98 29.47
CA ASN A 36 -4.48 4.16 30.26
C ASN A 36 -3.52 3.34 29.38
N TYR A 37 -3.93 3.08 28.13
CA TYR A 37 -3.14 2.38 27.12
C TYR A 37 -3.03 3.22 25.86
N THR A 38 -1.85 3.83 25.69
CA THR A 38 -1.51 4.73 24.59
C THR A 38 -0.66 4.04 23.53
N THR A 39 -0.44 4.71 22.40
CA THR A 39 0.46 4.23 21.33
C THR A 39 1.87 3.91 21.85
N THR A 40 2.43 4.79 22.68
CA THR A 40 3.74 4.57 23.31
C THR A 40 3.75 3.30 24.15
N ASP A 41 2.65 3.01 24.84
CA ASP A 41 2.53 1.80 25.64
C ASP A 41 2.47 0.54 24.78
N ALA A 42 1.83 0.60 23.60
CA ALA A 42 1.87 -0.48 22.62
C ALA A 42 3.30 -0.74 22.14
N ASP A 43 4.07 0.29 21.82
CA ASP A 43 5.47 0.14 21.40
C ASP A 43 6.35 -0.46 22.50
N LEU A 44 6.11 -0.07 23.76
CA LEU A 44 6.81 -0.64 24.92
C LEU A 44 6.44 -2.12 25.13
N ILE A 45 5.15 -2.48 25.06
CA ILE A 45 4.71 -3.87 25.19
C ILE A 45 5.26 -4.71 24.04
N PHE A 46 5.20 -4.22 22.79
CA PHE A 46 5.78 -4.89 21.63
C PHE A 46 7.28 -5.16 21.84
N THR A 47 8.00 -4.18 22.35
CA THR A 47 9.43 -4.30 22.65
C THR A 47 9.72 -5.28 23.79
N LYS A 48 8.80 -5.42 24.74
CA LYS A 48 8.90 -6.34 25.88
C LYS A 48 8.67 -7.80 25.47
N VAL A 49 7.72 -8.06 24.58
CA VAL A 49 7.36 -9.44 24.17
C VAL A 49 8.24 -9.98 23.06
N LYS A 50 8.77 -9.13 22.18
CA LYS A 50 9.59 -9.57 21.06
C LYS A 50 10.96 -10.07 21.53
N ALA A 51 11.52 -11.04 20.81
CA ALA A 51 12.91 -11.42 20.97
C ALA A 51 13.88 -10.22 20.79
N LYS A 52 14.97 -10.20 21.56
CA LYS A 52 15.97 -9.12 21.52
C LYS A 52 16.59 -9.01 20.12
N GLY A 53 16.48 -7.83 19.51
CA GLY A 53 16.97 -7.56 18.16
C GLY A 53 15.97 -7.90 17.04
N ALA A 54 14.87 -8.58 17.34
CA ALA A 54 13.82 -8.86 16.37
C ALA A 54 13.02 -7.59 16.03
N LYS A 55 12.46 -7.57 14.82
CA LYS A 55 11.57 -6.52 14.31
C LYS A 55 10.09 -6.94 14.26
N THR A 56 9.83 -8.22 14.52
CA THR A 56 8.53 -8.86 14.38
C THR A 56 8.26 -9.77 15.58
N ILE A 57 6.99 -10.06 15.83
CA ILE A 57 6.51 -11.00 16.85
C ILE A 57 5.76 -12.16 16.19
N THR A 58 5.85 -13.35 16.78
CA THR A 58 5.08 -14.55 16.43
C THR A 58 3.68 -14.51 17.05
N PHE A 59 2.81 -15.45 16.67
CA PHE A 59 1.48 -15.55 17.27
C PHE A 59 1.52 -15.79 18.80
N ALA A 60 2.45 -16.60 19.30
CA ALA A 60 2.60 -16.85 20.73
C ALA A 60 3.03 -15.59 21.50
N GLU A 61 3.95 -14.80 20.94
CA GLU A 61 4.36 -13.51 21.51
C GLU A 61 3.23 -12.47 21.42
N PHE A 62 2.37 -12.57 20.40
CA PHE A 62 1.17 -11.75 20.28
C PHE A 62 0.14 -12.07 21.36
N GLU A 63 -0.13 -13.35 21.65
CA GLU A 63 -1.01 -13.74 22.76
C GLU A 63 -0.50 -13.18 24.10
N ALA A 64 0.81 -13.32 24.37
CA ALA A 64 1.44 -12.73 25.56
C ALA A 64 1.34 -11.20 25.59
N ALA A 65 1.36 -10.54 24.43
CA ALA A 65 1.14 -9.10 24.34
C ALA A 65 -0.29 -8.71 24.75
N ILE A 66 -1.30 -9.49 24.36
CA ILE A 66 -2.70 -9.23 24.74
C ILE A 66 -2.89 -9.31 26.25
N ASP A 67 -2.28 -10.28 26.92
CA ASP A 67 -2.33 -10.40 28.38
C ASP A 67 -1.74 -9.16 29.06
N LEU A 68 -0.58 -8.68 28.60
CA LEU A 68 0.05 -7.47 29.13
C LEU A 68 -0.77 -6.20 28.86
N ILE A 69 -1.47 -6.13 27.72
CA ILE A 69 -2.39 -5.02 27.43
C ILE A 69 -3.58 -5.07 28.40
N ALA A 70 -4.14 -6.25 28.66
CA ALA A 70 -5.25 -6.44 29.58
C ALA A 70 -4.88 -6.00 31.01
N GLU A 71 -3.69 -6.38 31.50
CA GLU A 71 -3.14 -5.92 32.78
C GLU A 71 -3.03 -4.40 32.84
N LYS A 72 -2.48 -3.78 31.79
CA LYS A 72 -2.29 -2.33 31.73
C LYS A 72 -3.61 -1.55 31.68
N LYS A 73 -4.58 -2.06 30.93
CA LYS A 73 -5.92 -1.47 30.82
C LYS A 73 -6.82 -1.78 32.01
N LYS A 74 -6.44 -2.72 32.89
CA LYS A 74 -7.24 -3.22 34.02
C LYS A 74 -8.59 -3.81 33.57
N VAL A 75 -8.59 -4.52 32.45
CA VAL A 75 -9.76 -5.22 31.88
C VAL A 75 -9.45 -6.71 31.83
N SER A 76 -10.45 -7.58 31.75
CA SER A 76 -10.18 -9.00 31.62
C SER A 76 -9.56 -9.32 30.24
N ALA A 77 -8.62 -10.26 30.22
CA ALA A 77 -8.00 -10.72 28.96
C ALA A 77 -9.05 -11.27 27.99
N GLN A 78 -10.11 -11.90 28.50
CA GLN A 78 -11.23 -12.41 27.70
C GLN A 78 -12.03 -11.29 27.02
N GLU A 79 -12.33 -10.19 27.72
CA GLU A 79 -13.03 -9.05 27.11
C GLU A 79 -12.19 -8.40 26.02
N LEU A 80 -10.89 -8.23 26.26
CA LEU A 80 -9.98 -7.67 25.26
C LEU A 80 -9.81 -8.60 24.06
N ALA A 81 -9.66 -9.90 24.30
CA ALA A 81 -9.58 -10.91 23.24
C ALA A 81 -10.86 -10.96 22.42
N ALA A 82 -12.04 -10.87 23.05
CA ALA A 82 -13.32 -10.81 22.37
C ALA A 82 -13.46 -9.53 21.54
N GLN A 83 -13.05 -8.39 22.08
CA GLN A 83 -13.03 -7.12 21.37
C GLN A 83 -12.15 -7.20 20.12
N ILE A 84 -10.93 -7.72 20.24
CA ILE A 84 -10.00 -7.88 19.11
C ILE A 84 -10.55 -8.89 18.10
N SER A 85 -11.07 -10.02 18.58
CA SER A 85 -11.66 -11.09 17.72
C SER A 85 -12.90 -10.62 16.94
N SER A 86 -13.59 -9.58 17.41
CA SER A 86 -14.74 -9.00 16.71
C SER A 86 -14.35 -8.10 15.52
N ALA A 87 -13.06 -7.78 15.37
CA ALA A 87 -12.59 -6.94 14.28
C ALA A 87 -12.61 -7.69 12.95
N SER A 88 -13.16 -7.07 11.91
CA SER A 88 -13.23 -7.62 10.54
C SER A 88 -11.91 -7.53 9.75
N GLY A 89 -10.79 -7.23 10.43
CA GLY A 89 -9.47 -7.02 9.83
C GLY A 89 -9.03 -5.56 9.73
N PRO A 90 -7.93 -5.28 8.99
CA PRO A 90 -7.35 -3.94 8.90
C PRO A 90 -8.27 -2.96 8.17
N VAL A 91 -8.43 -1.77 8.74
CA VAL A 91 -9.17 -0.68 8.09
C VAL A 91 -8.18 0.08 7.20
N TYR A 92 -8.45 0.09 5.90
CA TYR A 92 -7.71 0.90 4.93
C TYR A 92 -8.49 2.17 4.62
N SER A 93 -8.19 3.24 5.34
CA SER A 93 -8.66 4.58 4.99
C SER A 93 -7.59 5.25 4.14
N GLY A 94 -7.84 5.31 2.84
CA GLY A 94 -7.00 6.03 1.87
C GLY A 94 -7.73 7.26 1.34
N THR A 95 -6.96 8.25 0.88
CA THR A 95 -7.51 9.38 0.12
C THR A 95 -7.88 8.88 -1.28
N LYS A 96 -9.12 9.13 -1.69
CA LYS A 96 -9.51 8.94 -3.10
C LYS A 96 -8.92 10.09 -3.90
N ALA A 97 -8.06 9.79 -4.88
CA ALA A 97 -7.53 10.80 -5.78
C ALA A 97 -8.71 11.46 -6.53
N LEU A 98 -8.65 12.79 -6.65
CA LEU A 98 -9.56 13.51 -7.55
C LEU A 98 -9.17 13.22 -9.01
N PRO A 99 -10.12 13.27 -9.96
CA PRO A 99 -9.83 13.08 -11.36
C PRO A 99 -8.73 14.05 -11.83
N ASN A 100 -7.63 13.50 -12.33
CA ASN A 100 -6.54 14.28 -12.88
C ASN A 100 -6.58 14.23 -14.41
N LYS A 101 -6.99 15.36 -15.01
CA LYS A 101 -7.04 15.59 -16.46
C LYS A 101 -5.76 15.15 -17.18
N PHE A 102 -4.59 15.31 -16.57
CA PHE A 102 -3.30 15.04 -17.23
C PHE A 102 -2.89 13.56 -17.24
N HIS A 103 -3.55 12.69 -16.46
CA HIS A 103 -3.17 11.28 -16.35
C HIS A 103 -4.35 10.31 -16.54
N ASP A 104 -5.55 10.70 -16.14
CA ASP A 104 -6.73 9.84 -16.18
C ASP A 104 -7.52 9.97 -17.51
N ASP A 105 -7.31 11.04 -18.27
CA ASP A 105 -7.92 11.25 -19.58
C ASP A 105 -6.85 11.23 -20.70
N LYS A 106 -6.64 10.04 -21.26
CA LYS A 106 -5.71 9.82 -22.38
C LYS A 106 -6.18 10.48 -23.69
N SER A 107 -7.44 10.89 -23.81
CA SER A 107 -7.93 11.56 -25.03
C SER A 107 -7.35 12.97 -25.20
N LEU A 108 -6.86 13.54 -24.11
CA LEU A 108 -6.19 14.84 -24.09
C LEU A 108 -4.69 14.78 -24.36
N TYR A 109 -4.15 13.57 -24.55
CA TYR A 109 -2.74 13.43 -24.91
C TYR A 109 -2.54 13.98 -26.32
N THR A 110 -1.46 14.72 -26.51
CA THR A 110 -1.07 15.29 -27.80
C THR A 110 0.41 15.01 -28.07
N GLY A 111 0.83 15.17 -29.34
CA GLY A 111 2.22 14.97 -29.74
C GLY A 111 2.73 13.56 -29.42
N VAL A 112 3.92 13.49 -28.82
CA VAL A 112 4.60 12.23 -28.51
C VAL A 112 3.87 11.35 -27.50
N HIS A 113 3.05 11.94 -26.63
CA HIS A 113 2.30 11.18 -25.62
C HIS A 113 1.10 10.43 -26.23
N ALA A 114 0.54 10.92 -27.34
CA ALA A 114 -0.54 10.24 -28.06
C ALA A 114 -0.02 9.32 -29.17
N ASN A 115 0.94 9.82 -29.96
CA ASN A 115 1.38 9.15 -31.19
C ASN A 115 2.65 8.31 -31.01
N GLY A 116 3.25 8.33 -29.82
CA GLY A 116 4.58 7.78 -29.57
C GLY A 116 5.70 8.75 -29.99
N GLY A 117 6.88 8.58 -29.41
CA GLY A 117 8.08 9.29 -29.83
C GLY A 117 8.60 8.78 -31.19
N PRO A 118 9.63 9.43 -31.76
CA PRO A 118 10.29 8.94 -32.97
C PRO A 118 10.72 7.48 -32.77
N SER A 119 10.29 6.62 -33.68
CA SER A 119 10.70 5.22 -33.69
C SER A 119 12.18 5.13 -34.06
N THR A 120 12.96 4.34 -33.34
CA THR A 120 14.32 3.93 -33.75
C THR A 120 14.32 2.83 -34.82
N VAL A 121 13.13 2.36 -35.21
CA VAL A 121 12.96 1.51 -36.39
C VAL A 121 12.91 2.43 -37.60
N ASP A 122 14.07 2.66 -38.20
CA ASP A 122 14.14 3.19 -39.55
C ASP A 122 13.40 2.19 -40.47
N GLY A 123 12.38 2.66 -41.21
CA GLY A 123 11.79 1.83 -42.26
C GLY A 123 12.84 1.44 -43.30
N ASN A 124 12.60 0.38 -44.09
CA ASN A 124 13.47 0.02 -45.21
C ASN A 124 13.44 1.09 -46.31
N VAL A 125 14.10 2.22 -46.07
CA VAL A 125 14.37 3.26 -47.06
C VAL A 125 15.58 2.79 -47.84
N ASN A 126 15.35 2.39 -49.08
CA ASN A 126 16.41 1.94 -49.98
C ASN A 126 16.93 3.08 -50.88
N ASP A 127 16.19 4.19 -51.00
CA ASP A 127 16.60 5.36 -51.77
C ASP A 127 16.08 6.66 -51.17
N ILE A 128 16.86 7.73 -51.34
CA ILE A 128 16.56 9.07 -50.85
C ILE A 128 15.27 9.63 -51.49
N SER A 129 14.88 9.16 -52.69
CA SER A 129 13.60 9.52 -53.31
C SER A 129 12.37 9.09 -52.52
N GLN A 130 12.51 8.13 -51.59
CA GLN A 130 11.41 7.63 -50.77
C GLN A 130 11.14 8.52 -49.55
N ILE A 131 12.06 9.43 -49.20
CA ILE A 131 11.92 10.38 -48.10
C ILE A 131 11.67 11.81 -48.62
N LEU A 132 12.15 12.15 -49.82
CA LEU A 132 12.04 13.49 -50.40
C LEU A 132 10.85 13.61 -51.35
N ASP A 133 9.97 14.61 -51.14
CA ASP A 133 8.96 14.99 -52.15
C ASP A 133 9.65 15.64 -53.35
N ARG A 134 9.69 14.93 -54.48
CA ARG A 134 10.25 15.40 -55.75
C ARG A 134 9.19 15.82 -56.77
N SER A 135 7.94 16.02 -56.33
CA SER A 135 6.87 16.48 -57.22
C SER A 135 7.13 17.90 -57.75
N ALA A 136 6.53 18.23 -58.90
CA ALA A 136 6.70 19.54 -59.51
C ALA A 136 6.22 20.64 -58.55
N ALA A 137 7.07 21.65 -58.33
CA ALA A 137 6.77 22.76 -57.43
C ALA A 137 6.67 24.08 -58.20
N THR A 138 5.83 24.97 -57.68
CA THR A 138 5.77 26.36 -58.14
C THR A 138 7.09 27.09 -57.84
N VAL A 139 7.28 28.29 -58.39
CA VAL A 139 8.43 29.17 -58.08
C VAL A 139 8.57 29.52 -56.59
N ARG A 140 7.55 29.26 -55.77
CA ARG A 140 7.57 29.47 -54.33
C ARG A 140 7.78 28.18 -53.52
N GLY A 141 8.09 27.06 -54.19
CA GLY A 141 8.37 25.78 -53.53
C GLY A 141 7.14 25.07 -52.98
N THR A 142 5.93 25.48 -53.40
CA THR A 142 4.69 24.76 -53.06
C THR A 142 4.37 23.73 -54.14
N LYS A 143 3.75 22.63 -53.75
CA LYS A 143 3.26 21.61 -54.68
C LYS A 143 2.32 22.25 -55.72
N MET A 144 2.52 21.90 -56.99
CA MET A 144 1.60 22.26 -58.08
C MET A 144 0.27 21.53 -57.93
#